data_AF-A0A936C485-F1
#
_entry.id   AF-A0A936C485-F1
#
_cell.length_a   1.000
_cell.length_b   1.000
_cell.length_c   1.000
_cell.angle_alpha   90.00
_cell.angle_beta   90.00
_cell.angle_gamma   90.00
#
_symmetry.space_group_name_H-M   'P 1'
#
loop_
_entity.id
_entity.type
_entity.pdbx_description
1 polymer ?
#
loop_
_entity_poly.entity_id
_entity_poly.type
_entity_poly.pdbx_seq_one_letter_code
_entity_poly.pdbx_strand_id
1 'polypeptide(L)'
;MNVTDAAQLAIDPQALGSLKGIAKKDDEKALRKVAQEFEGLLLNQVMKSMRNASFGDDMFESDTTRTFTGMLDQQYVQDITRGSGLGLADMIVRQVQLAQGTGVKNSDPTADKSST
;
A
#
# COMPACT_ATOMS: atom_id res chain seq x y z
N MET A 1 22.10 13.81 -11.75
CA MET A 1 21.47 12.51 -11.42
C MET A 1 20.02 12.60 -11.85
N ASN A 2 19.62 11.74 -12.78
CA ASN A 2 18.44 11.91 -13.63
C ASN A 2 17.18 11.37 -12.93
N VAL A 3 16.06 12.09 -13.10
CA VAL A 3 14.70 11.85 -12.56
C VAL A 3 14.03 10.51 -12.93
N THR A 4 14.79 9.53 -13.44
CA THR A 4 14.28 8.23 -13.93
C THR A 4 14.23 7.11 -12.88
N ASP A 5 14.85 7.26 -11.71
CA ASP A 5 14.87 6.20 -10.68
C ASP A 5 13.55 6.02 -9.91
N ALA A 6 12.78 7.11 -9.73
CA ALA A 6 11.55 7.09 -8.93
C ALA A 6 10.41 6.25 -9.57
N ALA A 7 10.42 6.12 -10.90
CA ALA A 7 9.48 5.27 -11.63
C ALA A 7 9.90 3.79 -11.64
N GLN A 8 11.19 3.49 -11.48
CA GLN A 8 11.69 2.11 -11.45
C GLN A 8 11.37 1.40 -10.13
N LEU A 9 11.26 2.14 -9.01
CA LEU A 9 10.89 1.54 -7.72
C LEU A 9 9.38 1.21 -7.63
N ALA A 10 8.55 1.89 -8.44
CA ALA A 10 7.11 1.61 -8.57
C ALA A 10 6.80 0.36 -9.43
N ILE A 11 7.82 -0.27 -10.02
CA ILE A 11 7.71 -1.46 -10.87
C ILE A 11 8.72 -2.51 -10.38
N ASP A 12 8.85 -2.73 -9.07
CA ASP A 12 9.63 -3.89 -8.62
C ASP A 12 8.87 -5.17 -9.00
N PRO A 13 9.33 -5.95 -10.00
CA PRO A 13 8.65 -7.16 -10.41
C PRO A 13 8.72 -8.24 -9.31
N GLN A 14 9.62 -8.10 -8.32
CA GLN A 14 9.70 -8.99 -7.17
C GLN A 14 8.55 -8.74 -6.18
N ALA A 15 8.17 -7.49 -5.95
CA ALA A 15 7.02 -7.13 -5.13
C ALA A 15 5.71 -7.64 -5.76
N LEU A 16 5.56 -7.46 -7.08
CA LEU A 16 4.42 -7.99 -7.84
C LEU A 16 4.42 -9.53 -7.92
N GLY A 17 5.59 -10.16 -8.06
CA GLY A 17 5.74 -11.61 -8.02
C GLY A 17 5.36 -12.21 -6.66
N SER A 18 5.74 -11.53 -5.59
CA SER A 18 5.37 -11.91 -4.22
C SER A 18 3.87 -11.78 -3.98
N LEU A 19 3.25 -10.67 -4.42
CA LEU A 19 1.80 -10.48 -4.39
C LEU A 19 1.07 -11.60 -5.13
N LYS A 20 1.50 -11.94 -6.35
CA LYS A 20 0.87 -12.98 -7.18
C LYS A 20 1.06 -14.39 -6.60
N GLY A 21 2.19 -14.65 -5.95
CA GLY A 21 2.46 -15.92 -5.26
C GLY A 21 1.66 -16.11 -3.97
N ILE A 22 1.45 -15.02 -3.23
CA ILE A 22 0.61 -14.98 -2.01
C ILE A 22 -0.86 -15.12 -2.38
N ALA A 23 -1.30 -14.40 -3.41
CA ALA A 23 -2.67 -14.41 -3.92
C ALA A 23 -3.12 -15.82 -4.38
N LYS A 24 -2.21 -16.60 -5.01
CA LYS A 24 -2.44 -18.01 -5.37
C LYS A 24 -2.64 -18.95 -4.19
N LYS A 25 -2.25 -18.57 -2.98
CA LYS A 25 -2.40 -19.38 -1.76
C LYS A 25 -3.66 -19.05 -0.96
N ASP A 26 -4.54 -18.17 -1.46
CA ASP A 26 -5.74 -17.67 -0.76
C ASP A 26 -5.41 -17.05 0.62
N ASP A 27 -4.18 -16.57 0.82
CA ASP A 27 -3.77 -15.95 2.08
C ASP A 27 -4.11 -14.46 2.06
N GLU A 28 -5.39 -14.17 2.27
CA GLU A 28 -5.92 -12.81 2.34
C GLU A 28 -5.17 -11.93 3.36
N LYS A 29 -4.72 -12.52 4.46
CA LYS A 29 -3.93 -11.81 5.49
C LYS A 29 -2.57 -11.40 4.95
N ALA A 30 -1.89 -12.28 4.22
CA ALA A 30 -0.62 -11.95 3.60
C ALA A 30 -0.79 -10.93 2.46
N LEU A 31 -1.85 -11.03 1.64
CA LEU A 31 -2.17 -10.04 0.62
C LEU A 31 -2.42 -8.65 1.25
N ARG A 32 -3.20 -8.60 2.35
CA ARG A 32 -3.47 -7.37 3.09
C ARG A 32 -2.21 -6.77 3.68
N LYS A 33 -1.31 -7.58 4.25
CA LYS A 33 -0.03 -7.12 4.79
C LYS A 33 0.81 -6.44 3.70
N VAL A 34 0.96 -7.06 2.54
CA VAL A 34 1.75 -6.46 1.45
C VAL A 34 1.07 -5.19 0.91
N ALA A 35 -0.26 -5.17 0.85
CA ALA A 35 -1.02 -3.98 0.44
C ALA A 35 -0.84 -2.81 1.43
N GLN A 36 -0.76 -3.08 2.73
CA GLN A 36 -0.45 -2.07 3.76
C GLN A 36 0.97 -1.51 3.64
N GLU A 37 1.97 -2.37 3.41
CA GLU A 37 3.34 -1.92 3.15
C GLU A 37 3.41 -1.02 1.89
N PHE A 38 2.68 -1.38 0.84
CA PHE A 38 2.58 -0.57 -0.39
C PHE A 38 1.91 0.79 -0.14
N GLU A 39 0.84 0.84 0.65
CA GLU A 39 0.19 2.08 1.06
C GLU A 39 1.17 3.00 1.82
N GLY A 40 2.00 2.44 2.70
CA GLY A 40 3.05 3.20 3.40
C GLY A 40 4.10 3.80 2.47
N LEU A 41 4.54 3.05 1.45
CA LEU A 41 5.46 3.56 0.44
C LEU A 41 4.85 4.69 -0.39
N LEU A 42 3.58 4.53 -0.80
CA LEU A 42 2.88 5.57 -1.55
C LEU A 42 2.70 6.83 -0.71
N LEU A 43 2.30 6.71 0.55
CA LEU A 43 2.12 7.83 1.45
C LEU A 43 3.44 8.60 1.65
N ASN A 44 4.55 7.88 1.79
CA ASN A 44 5.88 8.50 1.84
C ASN A 44 6.16 9.34 0.58
N GLN A 45 5.80 8.84 -0.59
CA GLN A 45 5.98 9.55 -1.85
C GLN A 45 5.05 10.75 -1.99
N VAL A 46 3.81 10.67 -1.49
CA VAL A 46 2.87 11.80 -1.45
C VAL A 46 3.41 12.91 -0.54
N MET A 47 3.86 12.56 0.67
CA MET A 47 4.43 13.53 1.61
C MET A 47 5.67 14.23 1.03
N LYS A 48 6.56 13.48 0.39
CA LYS A 48 7.71 14.03 -0.35
C LYS A 48 7.28 14.96 -1.48
N SER A 49 6.26 14.58 -2.26
CA SER A 49 5.75 15.40 -3.37
C SER A 49 5.12 16.70 -2.88
N MET A 50 4.38 16.66 -1.77
CA MET A 50 3.83 17.85 -1.12
C MET A 50 4.93 18.81 -0.64
N ARG A 51 6.01 18.27 -0.08
CA ARG A 51 7.18 19.06 0.33
C ARG A 51 7.87 19.70 -0.87
N ASN A 52 8.11 18.94 -1.93
CA ASN A 52 8.72 19.45 -3.16
C ASN A 52 7.86 20.52 -3.86
N ALA A 53 6.53 20.46 -3.69
CA ALA A 53 5.62 21.48 -4.21
C ALA A 53 5.54 22.75 -3.33
N SER A 54 6.05 22.69 -2.09
CA SER A 54 6.20 23.88 -1.23
C SER A 54 7.41 24.69 -1.70
N PHE A 55 7.20 25.56 -2.68
CA PHE A 55 8.23 26.41 -3.30
C PHE A 55 8.93 27.40 -2.34
N GLY A 56 8.56 27.47 -1.05
CA GLY A 56 9.03 28.48 -0.10
C GLY A 56 10.06 28.04 0.93
N ASP A 57 10.16 26.74 1.23
CA ASP A 57 10.91 26.24 2.40
C ASP A 57 12.37 25.87 2.04
N ASP A 58 12.59 25.44 0.81
CA ASP A 58 13.86 24.82 0.38
C ASP A 58 15.05 25.80 0.27
N MET A 59 14.79 27.11 0.19
CA MET A 59 15.84 28.15 0.18
C MET A 59 16.29 28.60 1.58
N PHE A 60 15.52 28.30 2.63
CA PHE A 60 15.80 28.69 4.01
C PHE A 60 15.93 27.50 4.97
N GLU A 61 15.55 26.29 4.56
CA GLU A 61 15.75 25.07 5.34
C GLU A 61 17.24 24.68 5.40
N SER A 62 17.72 24.42 6.61
CA SER A 62 19.02 23.78 6.84
C SER A 62 18.93 22.27 6.61
N ASP A 63 20.06 21.62 6.29
CA ASP A 63 20.13 20.14 6.19
C ASP A 63 19.70 19.43 7.48
N THR A 64 19.90 20.08 8.64
CA THR A 64 19.42 19.60 9.94
C THR A 64 17.90 19.61 10.02
N THR A 65 17.25 20.69 9.55
CA THR A 65 15.79 20.79 9.49
C THR A 65 15.22 19.70 8.58
N ARG A 66 15.79 19.53 7.37
CA ARG A 66 15.37 18.50 6.41
C ARG A 66 15.44 17.09 7.00
N THR A 67 16.51 16.79 7.75
CA THR A 67 16.70 15.49 8.40
C THR A 67 15.64 15.26 9.49
N PHE A 68 15.41 16.26 10.34
CA PHE A 68 14.42 16.15 11.42
C PHE A 68 12.99 16.00 10.89
N THR A 69 12.64 16.80 9.88
CA THR A 69 11.31 16.70 9.27
C THR A 69 11.14 15.39 8.49
N GLY A 70 12.20 14.84 7.89
CA GLY A 70 12.18 13.51 7.29
C GLY A 70 11.90 12.39 8.31
N MET A 71 12.46 12.47 9.51
CA MET A 71 12.14 11.53 10.60
C MET A 71 10.70 11.69 11.10
N LEU A 72 10.22 12.93 11.20
CA LEU A 72 8.84 13.22 11.56
C LEU A 72 7.84 12.65 10.53
N ASP A 73 8.13 12.81 9.24
CA ASP A 73 7.32 12.23 8.16
C ASP A 73 7.28 10.70 8.24
N GLN A 74 8.41 10.06 8.56
CA GLN A 74 8.44 8.60 8.77
C GLN A 74 7.54 8.18 9.93
N GLN A 75 7.55 8.92 11.03
CA GLN A 75 6.68 8.65 12.17
C GLN A 75 5.20 8.82 11.78
N TYR A 76 4.85 9.89 11.07
CA TYR A 76 3.49 10.10 10.56
C TYR A 76 3.04 9.00 9.61
N VAL A 77 3.91 8.58 8.67
CA VAL A 77 3.60 7.48 7.76
C VAL A 77 3.30 6.21 8.55
N GLN A 78 4.11 5.88 9.56
CA GLN A 78 3.89 4.73 10.43
C GLN A 78 2.58 4.82 11.22
N ASP A 79 2.26 5.98 11.77
CA ASP A 79 1.04 6.17 12.56
C ASP A 79 -0.22 6.09 11.70
N ILE A 80 -0.18 6.65 10.49
CA ILE A 80 -1.28 6.58 9.52
C ILE A 80 -1.50 5.15 9.06
N THR A 81 -0.42 4.42 8.69
CA THR A 81 -0.53 3.02 8.22
C THR A 81 -0.86 2.02 9.33
N ARG A 82 -0.47 2.26 10.58
CA ARG A 82 -0.87 1.44 11.74
C ARG A 82 -2.35 1.60 12.11
N GLY A 83 -2.93 2.77 11.81
CA GLY A 83 -4.36 3.03 11.95
C GLY A 83 -5.18 2.39 10.81
N SER A 84 -6.24 3.07 10.37
CA SER A 84 -7.02 2.63 9.22
C SER A 84 -6.37 2.90 7.86
N GLY A 85 -5.16 3.51 7.83
CA GLY A 85 -4.53 3.93 6.59
C GLY A 85 -5.38 4.96 5.84
N LEU A 86 -5.18 5.03 4.53
CA LEU A 86 -6.03 5.79 3.59
C LEU A 86 -7.08 4.88 2.94
N GLY A 87 -7.11 3.60 3.29
CA GLY A 87 -8.00 2.59 2.69
C GLY A 87 -7.51 2.08 1.33
N LEU A 88 -6.31 2.46 0.89
CA LEU A 88 -5.75 2.02 -0.39
C LEU A 88 -5.39 0.54 -0.35
N ALA A 89 -4.92 0.05 0.79
CA ALA A 89 -4.62 -1.36 1.00
C ALA A 89 -5.86 -2.24 0.76
N ASP A 90 -7.02 -1.83 1.26
CA ASP A 90 -8.28 -2.55 1.09
C ASP A 90 -8.78 -2.51 -0.36
N MET A 91 -8.56 -1.39 -1.07
CA MET A 91 -8.85 -1.32 -2.51
C MET A 91 -7.95 -2.25 -3.33
N ILE A 92 -6.65 -2.35 -2.99
CA ILE A 92 -5.72 -3.27 -3.64
C ILE A 92 -6.15 -4.73 -3.42
N VAL A 93 -6.46 -5.09 -2.18
CA VAL A 93 -6.98 -6.44 -1.84
C VAL A 93 -8.23 -6.75 -2.65
N ARG A 94 -9.21 -5.83 -2.66
CA ARG A 94 -10.46 -5.98 -3.42
C ARG A 94 -10.20 -6.13 -4.92
N GLN A 95 -9.31 -5.33 -5.50
CA GLN A 95 -9.00 -5.39 -6.93
C GLN A 95 -8.31 -6.70 -7.31
N VAL A 96 -7.42 -7.21 -6.45
CA VAL A 96 -6.75 -8.50 -6.66
C VAL A 96 -7.74 -9.66 -6.53
N GLN A 97 -8.66 -9.63 -5.56
CA GLN A 97 -9.73 -10.63 -5.44
C GLN A 97 -10.66 -10.64 -6.67
N LEU A 98 -11.05 -9.46 -7.16
CA LEU A 98 -11.84 -9.32 -8.39
C LEU A 98 -11.08 -9.87 -9.61
N ALA A 99 -9.79 -9.58 -9.73
CA ALA A 99 -8.94 -10.05 -10.83
C ALA A 99 -8.68 -11.57 -10.80
N GLN A 100 -8.74 -12.19 -9.62
CA GLN A 100 -8.60 -13.64 -9.45
C GLN A 100 -9.91 -14.41 -9.68
N GLY A 101 -11.03 -13.73 -9.97
CA GLY A 101 -12.33 -14.38 -10.14
C GLY A 101 -12.88 -14.99 -8.85
N THR A 102 -12.28 -14.69 -7.69
CA THR A 102 -12.77 -15.11 -6.37
C THR A 102 -13.81 -14.12 -5.83
N GLY A 103 -14.64 -13.57 -6.71
CA GLY A 103 -15.83 -12.84 -6.32
C GLY A 103 -16.77 -13.80 -5.60
N VAL A 104 -16.88 -13.65 -4.28
CA VAL A 104 -17.91 -14.21 -3.40
C VAL A 104 -18.32 -15.64 -3.79
N LYS A 105 -17.65 -16.64 -3.21
CA LYS A 105 -18.31 -17.94 -3.03
C LYS A 105 -19.55 -17.68 -2.17
N ASN A 106 -20.70 -17.48 -2.79
CA ASN A 106 -22.00 -17.58 -2.15
C ASN A 106 -22.02 -18.95 -1.49
N SER A 107 -21.90 -18.99 -0.17
CA SER A 107 -22.30 -20.15 0.61
C SER A 107 -23.82 -20.26 0.46
N ASP A 108 -24.22 -21.10 -0.48
CA ASP A 108 -25.61 -21.42 -0.79
C ASP A 108 -26.29 -21.95 0.51
N PRO A 109 -27.32 -21.29 1.06
CA PRO A 109 -27.90 -21.68 2.35
C PRO A 109 -28.95 -22.80 2.28
N THR A 110 -29.05 -23.58 1.19
CA THR A 110 -30.21 -24.49 1.00
C THR A 110 -29.90 -25.99 0.86
N ALA A 111 -28.70 -26.45 1.22
CA ALA A 111 -28.37 -27.88 1.19
C ALA A 111 -28.47 -28.57 2.57
N ASP A 112 -29.61 -28.44 3.26
CA ASP A 112 -29.95 -29.40 4.34
C ASP A 112 -31.46 -29.41 4.64
N LYS A 113 -32.23 -30.12 3.80
CA LYS A 113 -33.48 -30.80 4.20
C LYS A 113 -33.67 -32.05 3.33
N SER A 114 -32.85 -33.05 3.58
CA SER A 114 -33.15 -34.42 3.18
C SER A 114 -32.66 -35.36 4.26
N SER A 115 -33.41 -35.44 5.36
CA SER A 115 -33.44 -36.60 6.23
C SER A 115 -34.71 -36.57 7.07
N THR A 116 -35.56 -37.58 6.82
CA THR A 116 -36.85 -37.97 7.46
C THR A 116 -38.12 -37.45 6.81
#